data_AF-A0A7W1P096-F1
#
_entry.id   AF-A0A7W1P096-F1
#
_cell.length_a   1.000
_cell.length_b   1.000
_cell.length_c   1.000
_cell.angle_alpha   90.00
_cell.angle_beta   90.00
_cell.angle_gamma   90.00
#
_symmetry.space_group_name_H-M   'P 1'
#
loop_
_entity.id
_entity.type
_entity.pdbx_description
1 polymer ?
#
loop_
_entity_poly.entity_id
_entity_poly.type
_entity_poly.pdbx_seq_one_letter_code
_entity_poly.pdbx_strand_id
1 'polypeptide(L)'
;MDDEITVFETLSDLRRLRCRNIFCFCRNSSAPRSRRDRDHGEPFVHQIIGNAAAPNINALAAEGALFVPAASDPAAARSGSHALRHPSQPDYLELFSGDNQGVVGNGYPARQEPLAPVPPFDTANLGAQLIAKGFSFATYSESLPAVGSNITAFTTDRAQAQQYERKHNPRAAFADRHAAAFTQPDAVAFTQPHASAEYAFG
;
A
#
# COMPACT_ATOMS: atom_id res chain seq x y z
N MET A 1 -35.85 7.20 -20.13
CA MET A 1 -35.08 6.05 -20.65
C MET A 1 -34.40 5.49 -19.44
N ASP A 2 -35.20 4.69 -18.77
CA ASP A 2 -34.93 4.02 -17.52
C ASP A 2 -34.04 2.82 -17.82
N ASP A 3 -32.92 2.67 -17.11
CA ASP A 3 -32.20 1.41 -17.08
C ASP A 3 -32.11 0.93 -15.63
N GLU A 4 -32.80 -0.19 -15.46
CA GLU A 4 -33.14 -0.95 -14.28
C GLU A 4 -31.91 -1.66 -13.70
N ILE A 5 -31.69 -1.54 -12.38
CA ILE A 5 -30.73 -2.36 -11.64
C ILE A 5 -31.35 -3.75 -11.48
N THR A 6 -31.01 -4.68 -12.36
CA THR A 6 -31.37 -6.09 -12.22
C THR A 6 -30.45 -6.76 -11.19
N VAL A 7 -31.02 -7.17 -10.06
CA VAL A 7 -30.37 -8.03 -9.06
C VAL A 7 -30.32 -9.46 -9.61
N PHE A 8 -29.12 -10.01 -9.84
CA PHE A 8 -28.96 -11.43 -10.16
C PHE A 8 -28.65 -12.21 -8.87
N GLU A 9 -29.68 -12.83 -8.30
CA GLU A 9 -29.56 -14.04 -7.49
C GLU A 9 -29.23 -15.25 -8.38
N THR A 10 -28.55 -16.23 -7.78
CA THR A 10 -28.20 -17.58 -8.26
C THR A 10 -26.77 -17.79 -8.79
N LEU A 11 -26.02 -18.56 -8.00
CA LEU A 11 -24.70 -19.12 -8.27
C LEU A 11 -24.78 -20.15 -9.40
N SER A 12 -24.32 -19.82 -10.62
CA SER A 12 -23.76 -20.74 -11.63
C SER A 12 -23.44 -19.98 -12.94
N ASP A 13 -22.30 -19.29 -13.03
CA ASP A 13 -21.55 -19.07 -14.31
C ASP A 13 -20.32 -18.14 -14.19
N LEU A 14 -19.40 -18.42 -13.25
CA LEU A 14 -18.10 -17.72 -13.18
C LEU A 14 -17.02 -18.37 -14.07
N ARG A 15 -17.29 -18.47 -15.39
CA ARG A 15 -16.23 -18.72 -16.39
C ARG A 15 -16.36 -17.76 -17.57
N ARG A 16 -16.18 -16.46 -17.33
CA ARG A 16 -15.75 -15.42 -18.31
C ARG A 16 -15.69 -14.04 -17.63
N LEU A 17 -14.75 -13.86 -16.72
CA LEU A 17 -14.38 -12.50 -16.28
C LEU A 17 -13.45 -11.88 -17.34
N ARG A 18 -13.98 -10.97 -18.15
CA ARG A 18 -13.18 -9.98 -18.87
C ARG A 18 -13.00 -8.78 -17.94
N CYS A 19 -11.78 -8.58 -17.46
CA CYS A 19 -11.43 -7.42 -16.64
C CYS A 19 -11.48 -6.12 -17.48
N ARG A 20 -12.17 -5.10 -16.97
CA ARG A 20 -12.10 -3.70 -17.43
C ARG A 20 -12.02 -2.80 -16.18
N ASN A 21 -10.81 -2.60 -15.64
CA ASN A 21 -10.41 -1.72 -14.52
C ASN A 21 -11.09 -2.01 -13.15
N ILE A 22 -10.52 -1.83 -11.96
CA ILE A 22 -9.20 -1.46 -11.44
C ILE A 22 -8.94 -2.49 -10.31
N PHE A 23 -7.82 -3.21 -10.35
CA PHE A 23 -7.43 -4.29 -9.42
C PHE A 23 -8.28 -5.58 -9.39
N CYS A 24 -7.81 -6.59 -10.13
CA CYS A 24 -8.07 -8.00 -9.85
C CYS A 24 -6.76 -8.76 -9.99
N PHE A 25 -6.21 -9.27 -8.90
CA PHE A 25 -5.07 -10.20 -8.94
C PHE A 25 -5.52 -11.58 -8.46
N CYS A 26 -5.52 -12.54 -9.39
CA CYS A 26 -5.66 -13.96 -9.07
C CYS A 26 -4.40 -14.67 -9.59
N ARG A 27 -3.50 -15.09 -8.70
CA ARG A 27 -2.41 -16.02 -9.04
C ARG A 27 -2.70 -17.39 -8.44
N ASN A 28 -2.72 -18.38 -9.32
CA ASN A 28 -2.97 -19.78 -9.00
C ASN A 28 -1.64 -20.47 -8.67
N SER A 29 -1.46 -20.91 -7.42
CA SER A 29 -0.37 -21.82 -7.05
C SER A 29 -0.92 -22.89 -6.12
N SER A 30 -1.04 -24.11 -6.66
CA SER A 30 -1.55 -25.30 -5.99
C SER A 30 -0.41 -26.00 -5.25
N ALA A 31 -0.25 -25.74 -3.95
CA ALA A 31 0.58 -26.57 -3.08
C ALA A 31 -0.15 -26.76 -1.73
N PRO A 32 -0.47 -28.01 -1.33
CA PRO A 32 -1.20 -28.26 -0.09
C PRO A 32 -0.27 -28.07 1.12
N ARG A 33 -0.67 -27.21 2.07
CA ARG A 33 0.03 -27.05 3.37
C ARG A 33 -0.33 -28.22 4.30
N SER A 34 0.66 -28.72 5.04
CA SER A 34 0.53 -29.89 5.91
C SER A 34 -0.30 -29.59 7.18
N ARG A 35 -1.01 -30.62 7.68
CA ARG A 35 -2.01 -30.54 8.77
C ARG A 35 -1.49 -30.16 10.18
N ARG A 36 -0.25 -29.68 10.33
CA ARG A 36 0.40 -29.41 11.63
C ARG A 36 0.45 -27.93 12.07
N ASP A 37 -0.13 -27.00 11.30
CA ASP A 37 -0.17 -25.55 11.63
C ASP A 37 -1.53 -25.05 12.15
N ARG A 38 -2.37 -25.92 12.72
CA ARG A 38 -3.75 -25.56 13.13
C ARG A 38 -3.87 -24.87 14.49
N ASP A 39 -2.79 -24.28 15.03
CA ASP A 39 -2.81 -23.62 16.35
C ASP A 39 -2.27 -22.18 16.35
N HIS A 40 -2.19 -21.54 15.18
CA HIS A 40 -2.00 -20.08 15.05
C HIS A 40 -3.26 -19.39 14.48
N GLY A 41 -4.42 -20.01 14.69
CA GLY A 41 -5.67 -19.76 13.98
C GLY A 41 -6.47 -18.53 14.41
N GLU A 42 -5.88 -17.59 15.14
CA GLU A 42 -6.53 -16.28 15.35
C GLU A 42 -5.94 -15.28 14.36
N PRO A 43 -6.76 -14.67 13.49
CA PRO A 43 -6.25 -13.68 12.55
C PRO A 43 -5.60 -12.53 13.34
N PHE A 44 -4.41 -12.10 12.91
CA PHE A 44 -3.64 -10.97 13.47
C PHE A 44 -4.48 -9.70 13.72
N VAL A 45 -5.65 -9.61 13.09
CA VAL A 45 -6.71 -8.63 13.31
C VAL A 45 -6.96 -8.37 14.80
N HIS A 46 -7.02 -9.38 15.66
CA HIS A 46 -7.27 -9.20 17.10
C HIS A 46 -6.15 -8.49 17.86
N GLN A 47 -4.94 -8.39 17.29
CA GLN A 47 -3.86 -7.59 17.88
C GLN A 47 -4.13 -6.09 17.78
N ILE A 48 -4.99 -5.67 16.85
CA ILE A 48 -5.32 -4.26 16.61
C ILE A 48 -6.80 -3.99 16.87
N ILE A 49 -7.70 -4.71 16.18
CA ILE A 49 -9.15 -4.54 16.30
C ILE A 49 -9.64 -5.11 17.63
N GLY A 50 -10.26 -4.26 18.44
CA GLY A 50 -10.68 -4.55 19.80
C GLY A 50 -9.58 -4.37 20.85
N ASN A 51 -8.34 -4.10 20.45
CA ASN A 51 -7.25 -3.85 21.40
C ASN A 51 -7.38 -2.45 22.01
N ALA A 52 -7.52 -2.37 23.34
CA ALA A 52 -7.64 -1.10 24.06
C ALA A 52 -6.43 -0.16 23.87
N ALA A 53 -5.26 -0.69 23.48
CA ALA A 53 -4.07 0.09 23.16
C ALA A 53 -4.11 0.74 21.76
N ALA A 54 -5.11 0.41 20.92
CA ALA A 54 -5.32 1.00 19.60
C ALA A 54 -6.68 1.75 19.49
N PRO A 55 -6.98 2.69 20.40
CA PRO A 55 -8.32 3.28 20.53
C PRO A 55 -8.79 3.97 19.25
N ASN A 56 -7.90 4.69 18.55
CA ASN A 56 -8.23 5.40 17.32
C ASN A 56 -8.55 4.45 16.16
N ILE A 57 -7.83 3.33 16.03
CA ILE A 57 -8.11 2.35 14.98
C ILE A 57 -9.44 1.65 15.25
N ASN A 58 -9.77 1.37 16.51
CA ASN A 58 -11.07 0.80 16.89
C ASN A 58 -12.23 1.74 16.57
N ALA A 59 -12.08 3.04 16.85
CA ALA A 59 -13.10 4.03 16.50
C ALA A 59 -13.32 4.08 14.97
N LEU A 60 -12.24 4.15 14.18
CA LEU A 60 -12.33 4.14 12.71
C LEU A 60 -12.96 2.85 12.17
N ALA A 61 -12.65 1.70 12.77
CA ALA A 61 -13.22 0.42 12.36
C ALA A 61 -14.73 0.31 12.69
N ALA A 62 -15.20 0.98 13.74
CA ALA A 62 -16.60 0.99 14.13
C ALA A 62 -17.47 1.90 13.24
N GLU A 63 -16.90 2.99 12.73
CA GLU A 63 -17.60 3.97 11.89
C GLU A 63 -17.43 3.74 10.39
N GLY A 64 -16.36 3.03 10.01
CA GLY A 64 -15.95 2.84 8.62
C GLY A 64 -16.15 1.42 8.08
N ALA A 65 -15.44 1.15 6.97
CA ALA A 65 -15.36 -0.18 6.39
C ALA A 65 -14.11 -0.91 6.88
N LEU A 66 -14.29 -2.13 7.39
CA LEU A 66 -13.21 -3.00 7.83
C LEU A 66 -12.96 -4.11 6.81
N PHE A 67 -11.78 -4.08 6.16
CA PHE A 67 -11.39 -5.07 5.16
C PHE A 67 -10.50 -6.16 5.76
N VAL A 68 -11.09 -7.05 6.55
CA VAL A 68 -10.39 -8.21 7.14
C VAL A 68 -11.04 -9.51 6.64
N PRO A 69 -10.26 -10.58 6.45
CA PRO A 69 -10.85 -11.89 6.17
C PRO A 69 -11.71 -12.31 7.37
N ALA A 70 -12.87 -12.90 7.10
CA ALA A 70 -13.66 -13.51 8.17
C ALA A 70 -12.87 -14.69 8.78
N ALA A 71 -13.01 -14.94 10.08
CA ALA A 71 -12.30 -16.03 10.75
C ALA A 71 -12.62 -17.40 10.13
N SER A 72 -13.83 -17.56 9.57
CA SER A 72 -14.27 -18.77 8.88
C SER A 72 -13.95 -18.78 7.38
N ASP A 73 -13.31 -17.75 6.84
CA ASP A 73 -13.09 -17.62 5.39
C ASP A 73 -12.06 -18.64 4.89
N PRO A 74 -12.47 -19.64 4.09
CA PRO A 74 -11.54 -20.64 3.54
C PRO A 74 -10.56 -20.03 2.53
N ALA A 75 -10.83 -18.82 2.04
CA ALA A 75 -10.00 -18.03 1.16
C ALA A 75 -9.32 -16.85 1.87
N ALA A 76 -9.20 -16.85 3.21
CA ALA A 76 -8.57 -15.80 4.00
C ALA A 76 -7.17 -15.36 3.49
N ALA A 77 -6.45 -16.25 2.81
CA ALA A 77 -5.16 -15.93 2.19
C ALA A 77 -5.26 -15.05 0.92
N ARG A 78 -6.46 -14.74 0.43
CA ARG A 78 -6.74 -13.97 -0.79
C ARG A 78 -7.93 -13.02 -0.64
N SER A 79 -8.51 -12.92 0.56
CA SER A 79 -9.60 -12.00 0.89
C SER A 79 -9.16 -11.01 1.98
N GLY A 80 -9.91 -9.91 2.12
CA GLY A 80 -9.52 -8.80 2.99
C GLY A 80 -8.27 -8.06 2.50
N SER A 81 -7.78 -7.13 3.31
CA SER A 81 -6.56 -6.37 3.06
C SER A 81 -5.37 -7.02 3.75
N HIS A 82 -4.33 -7.36 2.99
CA HIS A 82 -3.10 -7.97 3.50
C HIS A 82 -1.89 -7.58 2.64
N ALA A 83 -0.71 -7.62 3.25
CA ALA A 83 0.57 -7.53 2.55
C ALA A 83 0.74 -8.74 1.62
N LEU A 84 1.31 -8.53 0.42
CA LEU A 84 1.48 -9.59 -0.56
C LEU A 84 2.78 -10.37 -0.34
N ARG A 85 3.83 -9.73 0.19
CA ARG A 85 5.10 -10.41 0.52
C ARG A 85 5.97 -9.64 1.50
N HIS A 86 7.07 -10.28 1.84
CA HIS A 86 8.25 -9.64 2.42
C HIS A 86 9.48 -10.06 1.60
N PRO A 87 10.45 -9.17 1.29
CA PRO A 87 10.60 -7.75 1.70
C PRO A 87 9.46 -6.81 1.27
N SER A 88 9.34 -5.64 1.91
CA SER A 88 8.16 -4.76 1.84
C SER A 88 8.14 -3.76 0.69
N GLN A 89 9.28 -3.35 0.13
CA GLN A 89 9.33 -2.38 -0.98
C GLN A 89 8.43 -2.77 -2.18
N PRO A 90 8.38 -4.05 -2.62
CA PRO A 90 7.48 -4.48 -3.68
C PRO A 90 6.00 -4.19 -3.38
N ASP A 91 5.56 -4.36 -2.13
CA ASP A 91 4.15 -4.14 -1.75
C ASP A 91 3.76 -2.66 -1.85
N TYR A 92 4.67 -1.73 -1.55
CA TYR A 92 4.44 -0.30 -1.75
C TYR A 92 4.32 0.07 -3.23
N LEU A 93 5.14 -0.56 -4.10
CA LEU A 93 5.05 -0.34 -5.54
C LEU A 93 3.73 -0.89 -6.11
N GLU A 94 3.27 -2.03 -5.61
CA GLU A 94 2.00 -2.63 -6.00
C GLU A 94 0.80 -1.81 -5.54
N LEU A 95 0.83 -1.29 -4.31
CA LEU A 95 -0.20 -0.37 -3.83
C LEU A 95 -0.28 0.89 -4.71
N PHE A 96 0.86 1.41 -5.16
CA PHE A 96 0.93 2.66 -5.91
C PHE A 96 0.68 2.52 -7.41
N SER A 97 1.08 1.41 -8.03
CA SER A 97 1.09 1.21 -9.49
C SER A 97 0.39 -0.06 -9.97
N GLY A 98 0.01 -0.94 -9.05
CA GLY A 98 -0.57 -2.25 -9.37
C GLY A 98 0.41 -3.29 -9.87
N ASP A 99 1.72 -3.01 -9.87
CA ASP A 99 2.78 -3.96 -10.21
C ASP A 99 4.03 -3.67 -9.37
N ASN A 100 4.87 -4.69 -9.13
CA ASN A 100 6.12 -4.51 -8.37
C ASN A 100 7.26 -3.94 -9.20
N GLN A 101 7.05 -3.68 -10.49
CA GLN A 101 8.03 -3.13 -11.44
C GLN A 101 9.29 -4.00 -11.56
N GLY A 102 9.19 -5.31 -11.30
CA GLY A 102 10.33 -6.23 -11.26
C GLY A 102 11.21 -6.11 -10.00
N VAL A 103 10.81 -5.31 -9.02
CA VAL A 103 11.50 -5.20 -7.71
C VAL A 103 11.04 -6.34 -6.81
N VAL A 104 11.99 -7.07 -6.22
CA VAL A 104 11.72 -8.20 -5.32
C VAL A 104 12.35 -8.06 -3.94
N GLY A 105 13.19 -7.04 -3.73
CA GLY A 105 13.90 -6.77 -2.48
C GLY A 105 13.68 -5.35 -1.96
N ASN A 106 14.35 -5.01 -0.85
CA ASN A 106 14.29 -3.68 -0.22
C ASN A 106 15.43 -2.75 -0.66
N GLY A 107 16.35 -3.23 -1.49
CA GLY A 107 17.41 -2.40 -2.04
C GLY A 107 16.86 -1.36 -3.02
N TYR A 108 17.62 -0.28 -3.21
CA TYR A 108 17.42 0.65 -4.30
C TYR A 108 17.51 -0.10 -5.63
N PRO A 109 16.46 -0.07 -6.48
CA PRO A 109 16.43 -0.77 -7.76
C PRO A 109 17.60 -0.38 -8.67
N ALA A 110 18.21 -1.37 -9.32
CA ALA A 110 19.41 -1.25 -10.15
C ALA A 110 20.71 -0.84 -9.43
N ARG A 111 20.70 -0.57 -8.12
CA ARG A 111 21.93 -0.34 -7.33
C ARG A 111 22.20 -1.50 -6.39
N GLN A 112 21.29 -1.74 -5.46
CA GLN A 112 21.37 -2.87 -4.53
C GLN A 112 20.55 -4.07 -5.04
N GLU A 113 19.62 -3.84 -5.97
CA GLU A 113 18.86 -4.88 -6.67
C GLU A 113 19.21 -4.86 -8.17
N PRO A 114 20.33 -5.45 -8.60
CA PRO A 114 20.85 -5.29 -9.97
C PRO A 114 19.96 -5.92 -11.06
N LEU A 115 19.04 -6.81 -10.69
CA LEU A 115 18.07 -7.40 -11.62
C LEU A 115 16.80 -6.55 -11.77
N ALA A 116 16.59 -5.57 -10.89
CA ALA A 116 15.44 -4.68 -10.98
C ALA A 116 15.69 -3.58 -12.03
N PRO A 117 14.65 -3.13 -12.76
CA PRO A 117 14.79 -2.02 -13.71
C PRO A 117 15.28 -0.73 -13.04
N VAL A 118 15.96 0.10 -13.83
CA VAL A 118 16.49 1.40 -13.37
C VAL A 118 15.34 2.40 -13.27
N PRO A 119 15.05 2.98 -12.08
CA PRO A 119 14.09 4.06 -11.95
C PRO A 119 14.66 5.37 -12.55
N PRO A 120 13.81 6.31 -12.97
CA PRO A 120 12.38 6.34 -12.71
C PRO A 120 11.57 5.43 -13.64
N PHE A 121 10.59 4.73 -13.07
CA PHE A 121 9.57 3.99 -13.82
C PHE A 121 8.58 4.95 -14.47
N ASP A 122 8.09 4.62 -15.66
CA ASP A 122 7.15 5.44 -16.45
C ASP A 122 5.80 4.76 -16.67
N THR A 123 5.55 3.65 -15.96
CA THR A 123 4.29 2.91 -15.98
C THR A 123 3.17 3.68 -15.25
N ALA A 124 1.92 3.30 -15.53
CA ALA A 124 0.75 3.92 -14.91
C ALA A 124 0.77 3.77 -13.39
N ASN A 125 0.38 4.82 -12.67
CA ASN A 125 0.30 4.82 -11.21
C ASN A 125 -0.87 5.67 -10.72
N LEU A 126 -1.24 5.51 -9.44
CA LEU A 126 -2.38 6.18 -8.81
C LEU A 126 -2.26 7.71 -8.90
N GLY A 127 -1.08 8.26 -8.62
CA GLY A 127 -0.85 9.71 -8.63
C GLY A 127 -1.07 10.31 -10.02
N ALA A 128 -0.46 9.72 -11.05
CA ALA A 128 -0.63 10.16 -12.44
C ALA A 128 -2.10 10.07 -12.90
N GLN A 129 -2.83 9.02 -12.50
CA GLN A 129 -4.24 8.87 -12.86
C GLN A 129 -5.14 9.92 -12.19
N LEU A 130 -4.88 10.26 -10.93
CA LEU A 130 -5.61 11.33 -10.22
C LEU A 130 -5.37 12.70 -10.86
N ILE A 131 -4.11 13.03 -11.16
CA ILE A 131 -3.73 14.30 -11.79
C ILE A 131 -4.33 14.41 -13.20
N ALA A 132 -4.30 13.34 -14.00
CA ALA A 132 -4.91 13.31 -15.33
C ALA A 132 -6.44 13.53 -15.30
N LYS A 133 -7.09 13.31 -14.15
CA LYS A 133 -8.52 13.59 -13.92
C LYS A 133 -8.79 14.96 -13.29
N GLY A 134 -7.76 15.79 -13.11
CA GLY A 134 -7.88 17.13 -12.53
C GLY A 134 -7.90 17.14 -11.00
N PHE A 135 -7.58 16.03 -10.33
CA PHE A 135 -7.41 16.01 -8.87
C PHE A 135 -5.99 16.37 -8.47
N SER A 136 -5.82 16.92 -7.27
CA SER A 136 -4.51 17.08 -6.65
C SER A 136 -4.02 15.76 -6.06
N PHE A 137 -2.70 15.55 -6.06
CA PHE A 137 -2.08 14.39 -5.43
C PHE A 137 -0.80 14.80 -4.68
N ALA A 138 -0.60 14.25 -3.49
CA ALA A 138 0.62 14.43 -2.72
C ALA A 138 0.92 13.17 -1.89
N THR A 139 2.20 12.86 -1.72
CA THR A 139 2.71 11.85 -0.78
C THR A 139 3.42 12.54 0.37
N TYR A 140 3.12 12.11 1.59
CA TYR A 140 3.79 12.60 2.79
C TYR A 140 4.70 11.50 3.33
N SER A 141 5.94 11.84 3.63
CA SER A 141 6.89 10.91 4.22
C SER A 141 7.59 11.58 5.39
N GLU A 142 7.46 10.97 6.56
CA GLU A 142 8.09 11.45 7.77
C GLU A 142 9.61 11.51 7.59
N SER A 143 10.21 12.60 8.06
CA SER A 143 11.65 12.84 8.02
C SER A 143 12.27 12.79 6.61
N LEU A 144 11.47 12.89 5.53
CA LEU A 144 12.01 13.12 4.20
C LEU A 144 12.80 14.46 4.23
N PRO A 145 14.09 14.50 3.87
CA PRO A 145 14.90 15.69 4.08
C PRO A 145 14.53 16.86 3.17
N ALA A 146 13.96 16.55 1.99
CA ALA A 146 13.51 17.52 1.01
C ALA A 146 12.54 16.84 0.04
N VAL A 147 11.59 17.63 -0.47
CA VAL A 147 10.73 17.25 -1.61
C VAL A 147 11.57 16.66 -2.73
N GLY A 148 11.15 15.50 -3.26
CA GLY A 148 11.85 14.83 -4.36
C GLY A 148 13.18 14.17 -3.98
N SER A 149 13.56 14.15 -2.70
CA SER A 149 14.79 13.47 -2.27
C SER A 149 14.72 11.97 -2.55
N ASN A 150 15.79 11.45 -3.13
CA ASN A 150 15.92 10.06 -3.54
C ASN A 150 17.02 9.31 -2.78
N ILE A 151 17.44 9.84 -1.61
CA ILE A 151 18.33 9.13 -0.70
C ILE A 151 17.65 7.90 -0.13
N THR A 152 18.41 6.87 0.25
CA THR A 152 17.85 5.60 0.72
C THR A 152 17.27 5.69 2.13
N ALA A 153 17.89 6.46 3.02
CA ALA A 153 17.41 6.67 4.37
C ALA A 153 17.87 8.03 4.92
N PHE A 154 17.13 8.57 5.88
CA PHE A 154 17.46 9.80 6.60
C PHE A 154 17.00 9.73 8.05
N THR A 155 17.65 10.48 8.92
CA THR A 155 17.16 10.70 10.27
C THR A 155 17.49 12.12 10.70
N THR A 156 16.56 12.73 11.42
CA THR A 156 16.78 14.00 12.13
C THR A 156 17.27 13.78 13.55
N ASP A 157 17.03 12.59 14.11
CA ASP A 157 17.49 12.17 15.43
C ASP A 157 18.58 11.11 15.33
N ARG A 158 19.76 11.40 15.87
CA ARG A 158 20.87 10.44 15.88
C ARG A 158 20.64 9.24 16.80
N ALA A 159 19.70 9.33 17.74
CA ALA A 159 19.28 8.22 18.58
C ALA A 159 18.27 7.29 17.88
N GLN A 160 17.61 7.76 16.82
CA GLN A 160 16.66 6.98 16.02
C GLN A 160 17.27 6.65 14.66
N ALA A 161 17.52 5.37 14.39
CA ALA A 161 17.96 4.97 13.06
C ALA A 161 16.83 5.16 12.04
N GLN A 162 17.13 5.83 10.93
CA GLN A 162 16.37 5.76 9.67
C GLN A 162 14.87 6.11 9.81
N GLN A 163 14.56 7.27 10.41
CA GLN A 163 13.17 7.78 10.47
C GLN A 163 12.51 7.90 9.10
N TYR A 164 13.30 8.21 8.06
CA TYR A 164 12.90 8.08 6.66
C TYR A 164 13.59 6.88 6.03
N GLU A 165 12.80 6.11 5.27
CA GLU A 165 13.22 4.95 4.50
C GLU A 165 12.58 4.99 3.11
N ARG A 166 13.40 5.15 2.06
CA ARG A 166 12.93 5.31 0.67
C ARG A 166 12.09 4.13 0.20
N LYS A 167 12.37 2.92 0.70
CA LYS A 167 11.62 1.70 0.41
C LYS A 167 10.13 1.79 0.80
N HIS A 168 9.74 2.73 1.65
CA HIS A 168 8.35 3.02 2.04
C HIS A 168 7.72 4.19 1.25
N ASN A 169 8.48 4.82 0.35
CA ASN A 169 8.03 5.91 -0.51
C ASN A 169 8.02 5.45 -1.98
N PRO A 170 6.93 4.81 -2.46
CA PRO A 170 6.88 4.28 -3.82
C PRO A 170 6.96 5.38 -4.87
N ARG A 171 6.49 6.59 -4.57
CA ARG A 171 6.54 7.73 -5.51
C ARG A 171 7.97 8.08 -5.91
N ALA A 172 8.96 7.93 -5.03
CA ALA A 172 10.37 8.20 -5.35
C ALA A 172 10.93 7.31 -6.49
N ALA A 173 10.22 6.24 -6.87
CA ALA A 173 10.62 5.35 -7.96
C ALA A 173 10.03 5.72 -9.34
N PHE A 174 9.13 6.70 -9.45
CA PHE A 174 8.40 7.01 -10.70
C PHE A 174 8.75 8.37 -11.29
N ALA A 175 8.60 8.50 -12.60
CA ALA A 175 8.83 9.75 -13.34
C ALA A 175 7.62 10.68 -13.25
N ASP A 176 7.87 11.99 -13.15
CA ASP A 176 6.84 13.04 -13.08
C ASP A 176 6.18 13.35 -14.44
N ARG A 177 6.31 12.48 -15.45
CA ARG A 177 6.13 12.86 -16.87
C ARG A 177 4.73 12.66 -17.45
N HIS A 178 3.76 12.22 -16.66
CA HIS A 178 2.38 11.99 -17.11
C HIS A 178 1.39 13.04 -16.57
N ALA A 179 1.73 14.32 -16.72
CA ALA A 179 0.79 15.42 -16.95
C ALA A 179 1.60 16.69 -17.20
N ALA A 180 1.17 17.53 -18.14
CA ALA A 180 1.67 18.91 -18.30
C ALA A 180 1.39 19.83 -17.07
N ALA A 181 1.09 19.25 -15.91
CA ALA A 181 0.69 19.90 -14.66
C ALA A 181 1.50 19.42 -13.43
N PHE A 182 2.55 18.61 -13.60
CA PHE A 182 3.49 18.23 -12.52
C PHE A 182 4.42 19.39 -12.12
N THR A 183 3.84 20.55 -11.77
CA THR A 183 4.56 21.73 -11.26
C THR A 183 4.33 21.97 -9.76
N GLN A 184 3.75 21.00 -9.04
CA GLN A 184 3.63 21.04 -7.58
C GLN A 184 4.58 20.03 -6.93
N PRO A 185 5.06 20.29 -5.69
CA PRO A 185 5.90 19.37 -4.94
C PRO A 185 5.04 18.19 -4.44
N ASP A 186 4.74 17.23 -5.29
CA ASP A 186 3.83 16.14 -4.94
C ASP A 186 4.46 15.12 -3.96
N ALA A 187 5.72 15.32 -3.59
CA ALA A 187 6.30 14.71 -2.40
C ALA A 187 6.45 15.82 -1.36
N VAL A 188 5.71 15.75 -0.26
CA VAL A 188 5.79 16.75 0.81
C VAL A 188 6.67 16.19 1.92
N ALA A 189 7.69 16.98 2.28
CA ALA A 189 8.55 16.69 3.42
C ALA A 189 7.88 17.16 4.71
N PHE A 190 7.79 16.27 5.71
CA PHE A 190 7.42 16.65 7.07
C PHE A 190 8.60 16.38 8.00
N THR A 191 9.23 17.46 8.44
CA THR A 191 10.20 17.43 9.53
C THR A 191 9.41 17.58 10.82
N GLN A 192 9.29 16.52 11.63
CA GLN A 192 8.84 16.73 13.01
C GLN A 192 9.88 17.60 13.73
N PRO A 193 9.51 18.73 14.35
CA PRO A 193 10.37 19.31 15.37
C PRO A 193 10.38 18.34 16.55
N HIS A 194 11.57 17.86 16.93
CA HIS A 194 11.77 17.12 18.18
C HIS A 194 11.57 18.07 19.36
N ALA A 195 10.33 18.37 19.67
CA ALA A 195 9.94 18.97 20.93
C ALA A 195 8.87 18.07 21.53
N SER A 196 9.21 17.47 22.67
CA SER A 196 8.29 16.82 23.59
C SER A 196 7.13 17.77 23.88
N ALA A 197 6.02 17.61 23.18
CA ALA A 197 4.77 18.27 23.51
C ALA A 197 3.79 17.18 23.90
N GLU A 198 3.54 17.08 25.22
CA GLU A 198 2.35 16.43 25.75
C GLU A 198 1.13 16.95 25.00
N TYR A 199 0.53 16.11 24.16
CA TYR A 199 -0.80 16.38 23.63
C TYR A 199 -1.81 15.90 24.65
N ALA A 200 -2.11 16.76 25.63
CA ALA A 200 -3.32 16.65 26.42
C ALA A 200 -4.49 17.11 25.54
N PHE A 201 -5.31 16.16 25.08
CA PHE A 201 -6.61 16.48 24.52
C PHE A 201 -7.55 16.81 25.69
N GLY A 202 -7.92 18.09 25.80
CA GLY A 202 -9.04 18.55 26.63
C GLY A 202 -10.34 18.56 25.83
#